data_AF-A0A833N8W6-F1
#
_entry.id   AF-A0A833N8W6-F1
#
_cell.length_a   1.000
_cell.length_b   1.000
_cell.length_c   1.000
_cell.angle_alpha   90.00
_cell.angle_beta   90.00
_cell.angle_gamma   90.00
#
_symmetry.space_group_name_H-M   'P 1'
#
loop_
_entity.id
_entity.type
_entity.pdbx_description
1 polymer ?
#
loop_
_entity_poly.entity_id
_entity_poly.type
_entity_poly.pdbx_seq_one_letter_code
_entity_poly.pdbx_strand_id
1 'polypeptide(L)'
;MSNYVVNIKPPGIQEASGPVTTTEGQEVWLNSSSLLPPVDCPLMVEVEGVNCLVAARRTRFISKKTDNMEYQIFTGQTIHGRLRWTYP
;
A
#
# COMPACT_ATOMS: atom_id res chain seq x y z
N MET A 1 7.40 -3.05 36.96
CA MET A 1 7.65 -4.21 36.08
C MET A 1 7.02 -3.89 34.74
N SER A 2 7.81 -3.51 33.74
CA SER A 2 7.32 -3.10 32.41
C SER A 2 7.51 -4.27 31.45
N ASN A 3 6.41 -4.79 30.89
CA ASN A 3 6.46 -5.88 29.92
C ASN A 3 6.79 -5.33 28.54
N TYR A 4 8.04 -5.49 28.12
CA TYR A 4 8.43 -5.31 26.71
C TYR A 4 7.90 -6.50 25.91
N VAL A 5 6.91 -6.27 25.06
CA VAL A 5 6.52 -7.23 24.03
C VAL A 5 7.56 -7.13 22.90
N VAL A 6 8.55 -8.02 22.92
CA VAL A 6 9.47 -8.21 21.79
C VAL A 6 8.70 -8.95 20.71
N ASN A 7 8.24 -8.23 19.69
CA ASN A 7 7.73 -8.84 18.47
C ASN A 7 8.90 -9.46 17.70
N ILE A 8 9.12 -10.76 17.91
CA ILE A 8 10.10 -11.54 17.17
C ILE A 8 9.53 -11.79 15.76
N LYS A 9 10.00 -11.03 14.76
CA LYS A 9 9.68 -11.22 13.35
C LYS A 9 10.18 -12.60 12.90
N PRO A 10 9.35 -13.48 12.31
CA PRO A 10 9.82 -14.77 11.79
C PRO A 10 10.85 -14.57 10.67
N PRO A 11 11.86 -15.45 10.55
CA PRO A 11 12.92 -15.30 9.55
C PRO A 11 12.41 -15.80 8.19
N GLY A 12 12.18 -14.86 7.28
CA GLY A 12 11.80 -15.15 5.89
C GLY A 12 10.91 -14.06 5.33
N ILE A 13 11.39 -13.42 4.26
CA ILE A 13 10.81 -12.27 3.54
C ILE A 13 11.20 -10.90 4.13
N GLN A 14 12.39 -10.44 3.74
CA GLN A 14 12.66 -9.00 3.66
C GLN A 14 12.00 -8.45 2.39
N GLU A 15 10.68 -8.28 2.39
CA GLU A 15 10.01 -7.41 1.41
C GLU A 15 10.14 -5.98 1.94
N ALA A 16 11.19 -5.29 1.52
CA ALA A 16 11.43 -3.91 1.91
C ALA A 16 10.37 -2.99 1.27
N SER A 17 9.36 -2.69 2.07
CA SER A 17 8.68 -1.40 2.11
C SER A 17 9.71 -0.28 2.28
N GLY A 18 9.60 0.80 1.50
CA GLY A 18 10.51 1.95 1.58
C GLY A 18 9.74 3.23 1.89
N PRO A 19 10.40 4.26 2.46
CA PRO A 19 9.76 5.54 2.71
C PRO A 19 9.50 6.28 1.40
N VAL A 20 8.38 6.99 1.34
CA VAL A 20 8.13 8.04 0.34
C VAL A 20 7.86 9.33 1.09
N THR A 21 8.45 10.43 0.62
CA THR A 21 8.23 11.76 1.18
C THR A 21 6.97 12.35 0.58
N THR A 22 6.00 12.69 1.42
CA THR A 22 4.78 13.38 0.97
C THR A 22 5.08 14.83 0.60
N THR A 23 4.11 15.51 -0.01
CA THR A 23 4.18 16.96 -0.29
C THR A 23 4.41 17.81 0.96
N GLU A 24 4.10 17.28 2.15
CA GLU A 24 4.27 17.94 3.45
C GLU A 24 5.64 17.64 4.09
N GLY A 25 6.52 16.90 3.40
CA GLY A 25 7.84 16.53 3.91
C GLY A 25 7.80 15.36 4.90
N GLN A 26 6.66 14.69 5.08
CA GLN A 26 6.52 13.54 5.96
C GLN A 26 7.01 12.26 5.26
N GLU A 27 7.85 11.49 5.95
CA GLU A 27 8.18 10.13 5.51
C GLU A 27 7.05 9.17 5.83
N VAL A 28 6.56 8.49 4.80
CA VAL A 28 5.48 7.51 4.91
C VAL A 28 5.99 6.15 4.44
N TRP A 29 5.80 5.14 5.28
CA TRP A 29 6.21 3.77 4.98
C TRP A 29 5.14 3.08 4.14
N LEU A 30 5.49 2.64 2.93
CA LEU A 30 4.52 2.00 2.03
C LEU A 30 4.59 0.48 2.10
N ASN A 31 3.45 -0.18 2.25
CA ASN A 31 3.33 -1.63 2.04
C ASN A 31 3.79 -2.00 0.62
N SER A 32 4.49 -3.13 0.52
CA SER A 32 4.93 -3.69 -0.76
C SER A 32 3.74 -3.95 -1.70
N SER A 33 3.97 -3.80 -3.01
CA SER A 33 2.99 -4.09 -4.06
C SER A 33 2.61 -5.58 -4.17
N SER A 34 3.40 -6.46 -3.54
CA SER A 34 3.10 -7.89 -3.36
C SER A 34 1.98 -8.15 -2.34
N LEU A 35 1.77 -7.24 -1.39
CA LEU A 35 0.76 -7.36 -0.33
C LEU A 35 -0.61 -6.95 -0.85
N LEU A 36 -1.65 -7.61 -0.31
CA LEU A 36 -3.03 -7.36 -0.70
C LEU A 36 -3.68 -6.34 0.24
N PRO A 37 -3.92 -5.09 -0.17
CA PRO A 37 -4.73 -4.18 0.60
C PRO A 37 -6.17 -4.71 0.70
N PRO A 38 -6.90 -4.37 1.78
CA PRO A 38 -8.31 -4.71 1.90
C PRO A 38 -9.14 -4.06 0.77
N VAL A 39 -10.22 -4.74 0.39
CA VAL A 39 -11.21 -4.24 -0.57
C VAL A 39 -12.11 -3.23 0.12
N ASP A 40 -12.52 -2.19 -0.59
CA ASP A 40 -13.43 -1.11 -0.14
C ASP A 40 -12.92 -0.27 1.05
N CYS A 41 -11.64 -0.37 1.41
CA CYS A 41 -11.02 0.55 2.37
C CYS A 41 -10.37 1.75 1.66
N PRO A 42 -10.34 2.94 2.31
CA PRO A 42 -9.52 4.06 1.89
C PRO A 42 -8.03 3.70 1.95
N LEU A 43 -7.30 4.03 0.89
CA LEU A 43 -5.87 3.78 0.74
C LEU A 43 -5.19 5.01 0.13
N MET A 44 -3.89 5.13 0.38
CA MET A 44 -2.98 6.00 -0.34
C MET A 44 -2.06 5.13 -1.18
N VAL A 45 -2.13 5.23 -2.51
CA VAL A 45 -1.34 4.41 -3.44
C VAL A 45 -0.30 5.25 -4.15
N GLU A 46 0.88 4.67 -4.37
CA GLU A 46 1.91 5.29 -5.19
C GLU A 46 1.67 4.95 -6.67
N VAL A 47 1.43 5.99 -7.47
CA VAL A 47 1.28 5.86 -8.92
C VAL A 47 2.60 6.26 -9.59
N GLU A 48 3.19 5.34 -10.35
CA GLU A 48 4.43 5.58 -11.08
C GLU A 48 4.30 6.81 -11.99
N GLY A 49 5.31 7.67 -11.98
CA GLY A 49 5.37 8.89 -12.80
C GLY A 49 4.77 10.15 -12.17
N VAL A 50 4.05 10.04 -11.04
CA VAL A 50 3.44 11.21 -10.36
C VAL A 50 4.21 11.61 -9.09
N ASN A 51 5.13 10.77 -8.60
CA ASN A 51 5.91 10.97 -7.36
C ASN A 51 5.04 11.45 -6.18
N CYS A 52 3.77 11.08 -6.16
CA CYS A 52 2.82 11.45 -5.13
C CYS A 52 1.92 10.26 -4.78
N LEU A 53 1.38 10.30 -3.56
CA LEU A 53 0.39 9.34 -3.12
C LEU A 53 -1.00 9.83 -3.52
N VAL A 54 -1.78 8.95 -4.13
CA VAL A 54 -3.14 9.23 -4.58
C VAL A 54 -4.12 8.48 -3.69
N ALA A 55 -5.16 9.18 -3.23
CA ALA A 55 -6.26 8.57 -2.52
C ALA A 55 -7.06 7.63 -3.45
N ALA A 56 -7.17 6.37 -3.05
CA ALA A 56 -7.82 5.33 -3.83
C ALA A 56 -8.53 4.30 -2.94
N ARG A 57 -9.35 3.46 -3.56
CA ARG A 57 -9.90 2.25 -2.94
C ARG A 57 -9.69 1.05 -3.84
N ARG A 58 -9.30 -0.10 -3.28
CA ARG A 58 -9.31 -1.36 -4.04
C ARG A 58 -10.76 -1.82 -4.22
N THR A 59 -11.21 -2.05 -5.45
CA THR A 59 -12.64 -2.25 -5.76
C THR A 59 -13.07 -3.72 -5.77
N ARG A 60 -12.13 -4.65 -5.93
CA ARG A 60 -12.48 -6.08 -6.11
C ARG A 60 -11.45 -7.05 -5.56
N PHE A 61 -11.95 -8.25 -5.25
CA PHE A 61 -11.13 -9.42 -5.00
C PHE A 61 -10.44 -9.89 -6.29
N ILE A 62 -9.29 -10.53 -6.14
CA ILE A 62 -8.56 -11.16 -7.24
C ILE A 62 -8.56 -12.67 -7.02
N SER A 63 -8.55 -13.45 -8.10
CA SER A 63 -8.58 -14.91 -8.02
C SER A 63 -7.21 -15.49 -7.70
N LYS A 64 -6.12 -14.87 -8.17
CA LYS A 64 -4.75 -15.32 -7.93
C LYS A 64 -3.89 -14.23 -7.30
N LYS A 65 -2.93 -14.62 -6.45
CA LYS A 65 -1.97 -13.70 -5.82
C LYS A 65 -1.10 -12.92 -6.82
N THR A 66 -1.08 -13.27 -8.10
CA THR A 66 -0.32 -12.56 -9.15
C THR A 66 -1.17 -11.63 -10.00
N ASP A 67 -2.50 -11.67 -9.89
CA ASP A 67 -3.38 -10.88 -10.77
C ASP A 67 -3.27 -9.38 -10.48
N ASN A 68 -3.48 -8.53 -11.48
CA ASN A 68 -3.54 -7.09 -11.25
C ASN A 68 -4.73 -6.73 -10.38
N MET A 69 -4.52 -5.79 -9.46
CA MET A 69 -5.59 -5.22 -8.64
C MET A 69 -6.22 -4.05 -9.39
N GLU A 70 -7.45 -3.73 -9.01
CA GLU A 70 -8.18 -2.58 -9.53
C GLU A 70 -8.37 -1.58 -8.40
N TYR A 71 -8.00 -0.34 -8.65
CA TYR A 71 -8.13 0.76 -7.72
C TYR A 71 -8.97 1.87 -8.36
N GLN A 72 -9.99 2.33 -7.64
CA GLN A 72 -10.71 3.53 -8.01
C GLN A 72 -10.11 4.71 -7.27
N ILE A 73 -9.59 5.68 -8.03
CA ILE A 73 -9.10 6.94 -7.46
C ILE A 73 -10.27 7.89 -7.23
N PHE A 74 -10.13 8.81 -6.27
CA PHE A 74 -11.22 9.69 -5.86
C PHE A 74 -11.75 10.61 -7.00
N THR A 75 -10.93 10.86 -8.03
CA THR A 75 -11.35 11.58 -9.24
C THR A 75 -12.27 10.77 -10.17
N GLY A 76 -12.60 9.53 -9.81
CA GLY A 76 -13.51 8.64 -10.55
C GLY A 76 -12.83 7.75 -11.59
N GLN A 77 -11.53 7.91 -11.83
CA GLN A 77 -10.79 7.03 -12.73
C GLN A 77 -10.48 5.69 -12.05
N THR A 78 -10.27 4.68 -12.89
CA THR A 78 -9.83 3.35 -12.44
C THR A 78 -8.43 3.11 -12.94
N ILE A 79 -7.54 2.71 -12.04
CA ILE A 79 -6.18 2.29 -12.36
C ILE A 79 -6.01 0.81 -12.03
N HIS A 80 -5.19 0.14 -12.81
CA HIS A 80 -4.92 -1.28 -12.67
C HIS A 80 -3.44 -1.53 -12.43
N GLY A 81 -3.12 -2.42 -11.50
CA GLY A 81 -1.74 -2.82 -11.29
C GLY A 81 -1.47 -3.35 -9.89
N ARG A 82 -0.19 -3.38 -9.57
CA ARG A 82 0.38 -3.77 -8.28
C ARG A 82 1.10 -2.57 -7.72
N LEU A 83 0.40 -1.78 -6.92
CA LEU A 83 0.89 -0.50 -6.42
C LEU A 83 1.33 -0.62 -4.96
N ARG A 84 2.39 0.09 -4.59
CA ARG A 84 2.73 0.28 -3.18
C ARG A 84 1.65 1.14 -2.52
N TRP A 85 1.35 0.87 -1.24
CA TRP A 85 0.18 1.48 -0.61
C TRP A 85 0.34 1.67 0.89
N THR A 86 -0.41 2.61 1.47
CA THR A 86 -0.56 2.75 2.93
C THR A 86 -1.99 3.19 3.27
N TYR A 87 -2.28 3.33 4.55
CA TYR A 87 -3.50 3.99 5.02
C TYR A 87 -3.30 5.52 5.07
N PRO A 88 -4.39 6.31 4.91
CA PRO A 88 -4.36 7.75 5.10
C PRO A 88 -3.84 8.18 6.48
#